data_AF-A0A3D2CEU3-F1
#
_entry.id   AF-A0A3D2CEU3-F1
#
_cell.length_a   1.000
_cell.length_b   1.000
_cell.length_c   1.000
_cell.angle_alpha   90.00
_cell.angle_beta   90.00
_cell.angle_gamma   90.00
#
_symmetry.space_group_name_H-M   'P 1'
#
loop_
_entity.id
_entity.type
_entity.pdbx_description
1 polymer ?
#
loop_
_entity_poly.entity_id
_entity_poly.type
_entity_poly.pdbx_seq_one_letter_code
_entity_poly.pdbx_strand_id
1 'polypeptide(L)'
;MGEGNRETQESLKFSIPAGIRDGGTVRLRGKGGAGLPGGPAGDLKLTIQVRSHDHLEVRGDHLYLEVPITVSEAIRGGSIEVPTPDGTVRVKVPMGT
;
A
#
# COMPACT_ATOMS: atom_id res chain seq x y z
N MET A 1 28.03 8.74 37.01
CA MET A 1 27.12 9.80 36.54
C MET A 1 27.37 9.99 35.06
N GLY A 2 26.37 9.75 34.21
CA GLY A 2 26.50 9.84 32.75
C GLY A 2 25.54 8.88 32.04
N GLU A 3 24.24 9.00 32.30
CA GLU A 3 23.21 8.32 31.49
C GLU A 3 23.25 8.90 30.07
N GLY A 4 23.96 8.19 29.19
CA GLY A 4 24.30 8.62 27.83
C GLY A 4 23.25 8.31 26.78
N ASN A 5 21.95 8.32 27.12
CA ASN A 5 20.90 8.15 26.12
C ASN A 5 20.49 9.52 25.58
N ARG A 6 21.24 10.03 24.60
CA ARG A 6 20.86 11.25 23.87
C ARG A 6 19.88 10.85 22.76
N GLU A 7 18.66 11.37 22.84
CA GLU A 7 17.67 11.25 21.79
C GLU A 7 18.16 11.98 20.53
N THR A 8 18.73 11.23 19.59
CA THR A 8 19.10 11.73 18.27
C THR A 8 17.95 11.48 17.31
N GLN A 9 17.48 12.54 16.65
CA GLN A 9 16.57 12.40 15.52
C GLN A 9 17.37 12.05 14.27
N GLU A 10 17.17 10.85 13.71
CA GLU A 10 17.80 10.41 12.47
C GLU A 10 16.75 10.23 11.37
N SER A 11 16.93 10.91 10.25
CA SER A 11 16.07 10.74 9.07
C SER A 11 16.51 9.53 8.26
N LEU A 12 15.71 8.46 8.29
CA LEU A 12 15.96 7.21 7.56
C LEU A 12 15.28 7.25 6.19
N LYS A 13 16.07 7.02 5.14
CA LYS A 13 15.54 6.76 3.80
C LYS A 13 15.35 5.25 3.63
N PHE A 14 14.13 4.83 3.31
CA PHE A 14 13.83 3.46 2.93
C PHE A 14 12.90 3.45 1.72
N SER A 15 12.95 2.37 0.95
CA SER A 15 12.05 2.15 -0.18
C SER A 15 11.00 1.11 0.20
N ILE A 16 9.76 1.37 -0.17
CA ILE A 16 8.66 0.42 -0.04
C ILE A 16 8.74 -0.51 -1.25
N PRO A 17 8.94 -1.83 -1.08
CA PRO A 17 8.95 -2.76 -2.21
C PRO A 17 7.57 -2.83 -2.86
N ALA A 18 7.55 -2.92 -4.20
CA ALA A 18 6.32 -3.14 -4.95
C ALA A 18 5.66 -4.45 -4.52
N GLY A 19 4.32 -4.44 -4.39
CA GLY A 19 3.56 -5.62 -3.97
C GLY A 19 3.57 -5.91 -2.47
N ILE A 20 4.02 -4.96 -1.62
CA ILE A 20 3.83 -5.09 -0.18
C ILE A 20 2.34 -5.15 0.13
N ARG A 21 1.94 -6.16 0.90
CA ARG A 21 0.56 -6.32 1.37
C ARG A 21 0.35 -5.48 2.62
N ASP A 22 -0.91 -5.21 2.92
CA ASP A 22 -1.29 -4.62 4.20
C ASP A 22 -0.72 -5.45 5.37
N GLY A 23 -0.18 -4.77 6.38
CA GLY A 23 0.53 -5.40 7.50
C GLY A 23 1.95 -5.89 7.16
N GLY A 24 2.43 -5.67 5.94
CA GLY A 24 3.80 -5.99 5.55
C GLY A 24 4.82 -5.29 6.45
N THR A 25 5.83 -6.04 6.90
CA THR A 25 6.87 -5.50 7.80
C THR A 25 8.21 -5.36 7.08
N VAL A 26 8.81 -4.17 7.14
CA VAL A 26 10.16 -3.90 6.64
C VAL A 26 11.11 -3.75 7.82
N ARG A 27 12.25 -4.47 7.79
CA ARG A 27 13.28 -4.42 8.85
C ARG A 27 14.49 -3.62 8.38
N LEU A 28 14.83 -2.57 9.13
CA LEU A 28 16.07 -1.80 8.97
C LEU A 28 17.06 -2.22 10.06
N ARG A 29 18.15 -2.90 9.66
CA ARG A 29 19.16 -3.41 10.59
C ARG A 29 20.04 -2.29 11.13
N GLY A 30 20.30 -2.30 12.44
CA GLY A 30 21.19 -1.34 13.10
C GLY A 30 20.67 0.10 13.16
N LYS A 31 19.37 0.30 12.86
CA LYS A 31 18.68 1.59 12.91
C LYS A 31 17.64 1.68 14.03
N GLY A 32 17.64 0.69 14.93
CA GLY A 32 16.85 0.71 16.16
C GLY A 32 17.55 1.52 17.25
N GLY A 33 16.98 1.49 18.45
CA GLY A 33 17.52 2.20 19.61
C GLY A 33 18.96 1.79 19.96
N ALA A 34 19.64 2.67 20.70
CA ALA A 34 20.96 2.41 21.24
C ALA A 34 20.96 1.08 22.02
N GLY A 35 21.92 0.20 21.70
CA GLY A 35 22.11 -1.04 22.43
C GLY A 35 22.59 -0.78 23.87
N LEU A 36 22.59 -1.84 24.69
CA LEU A 36 23.27 -1.83 25.99
C LEU A 36 24.73 -1.36 25.84
N PRO A 37 25.37 -0.80 26.89
CA PRO A 37 26.76 -0.35 26.81
C PRO A 37 27.69 -1.44 26.25
N GLY A 38 28.23 -1.21 25.05
CA GLY A 38 29.09 -2.15 24.31
C GLY A 38 28.39 -3.06 23.30
N GLY A 39 27.05 -3.00 23.19
CA GLY A 39 26.24 -3.79 22.26
C GLY A 39 25.90 -3.05 20.95
N PRO A 40 25.63 -3.78 19.86
CA PRO A 40 25.17 -3.18 18.59
C PRO A 40 23.80 -2.51 18.76
N ALA A 41 23.52 -1.51 17.94
CA ALA A 41 22.19 -0.89 17.85
C ALA A 41 21.14 -1.94 17.44
N GLY A 42 19.92 -1.77 17.96
CA GLY A 42 18.80 -2.65 17.63
C GLY A 42 18.34 -2.53 16.17
N ASP A 43 17.28 -3.25 15.82
CA ASP A 43 16.61 -3.14 14.53
C ASP A 43 15.37 -2.24 14.62
N LEU A 44 15.09 -1.49 13.55
CA LEU A 44 13.82 -0.80 13.38
C LEU A 44 12.90 -1.65 12.52
N LYS A 45 11.69 -1.93 13.01
CA LYS A 45 10.63 -2.62 12.26
C LYS A 45 9.56 -1.60 11.87
N LEU A 46 9.29 -1.50 10.59
CA LEU A 46 8.27 -0.64 10.02
C LEU A 46 7.10 -1.53 9.57
N THR A 47 5.93 -1.34 10.15
CA THR A 47 4.70 -1.99 9.68
C THR A 47 3.99 -1.05 8.71
N ILE A 48 3.77 -1.52 7.50
CA ILE A 48 3.08 -0.75 6.47
C ILE A 48 1.59 -1.03 6.57
N GLN A 49 0.81 0.06 6.60
CA GLN A 49 -0.64 0.00 6.53
C GLN A 49 -1.09 0.62 5.21
N VAL A 50 -1.80 -0.15 4.41
CA VAL A 50 -2.37 0.33 3.15
C VAL A 50 -3.66 1.05 3.48
N ARG A 51 -3.78 2.32 3.08
CA ARG A 51 -5.04 3.06 3.26
C ARG A 51 -6.10 2.49 2.33
N SER A 52 -7.27 2.22 2.88
CA SER A 52 -8.46 1.89 2.11
C SER A 52 -8.79 3.01 1.13
N HIS A 53 -9.25 2.64 -0.06
CA HIS A 53 -9.63 3.56 -1.11
C HIS A 53 -11.14 3.40 -1.37
N ASP A 54 -11.88 4.49 -1.56
CA ASP A 54 -13.35 4.47 -1.61
C ASP A 54 -13.96 3.56 -2.69
N HIS A 55 -13.28 3.41 -3.82
CA HIS A 55 -13.76 2.63 -4.97
C HIS A 55 -12.91 1.40 -5.31
N LEU A 56 -11.72 1.28 -4.70
CA LEU A 56 -10.72 0.29 -5.09
C LEU A 56 -10.43 -0.61 -3.90
N GLU A 57 -10.76 -1.89 -4.06
CA GLU A 57 -10.53 -2.88 -3.03
C GLU A 57 -9.50 -3.90 -3.50
N VAL A 58 -8.43 -4.07 -2.74
CA VAL A 58 -7.41 -5.09 -3.00
C VAL A 58 -7.81 -6.37 -2.28
N ARG A 59 -8.09 -7.44 -3.03
CA ARG A 59 -8.31 -8.78 -2.46
C ARG A 59 -7.30 -9.76 -3.05
N GLY A 60 -6.37 -10.22 -2.22
CA GLY A 60 -5.28 -11.10 -2.66
C GLY A 60 -4.39 -10.40 -3.67
N ASP A 61 -4.33 -10.95 -4.89
CA ASP A 61 -3.54 -10.43 -6.00
C ASP A 61 -4.42 -9.71 -7.06
N HIS A 62 -5.68 -9.42 -6.71
CA HIS A 62 -6.65 -8.78 -7.58
C HIS A 62 -7.14 -7.45 -7.01
N LEU A 63 -7.47 -6.53 -7.93
CA LEU A 63 -8.05 -5.23 -7.64
C LEU A 63 -9.51 -5.24 -8.09
N TYR A 64 -10.41 -4.91 -7.18
CA TYR A 64 -11.85 -4.85 -7.40
C TYR A 64 -12.28 -3.39 -7.43
N LEU A 65 -13.13 -3.06 -8.40
CA LEU A 65 -13.76 -1.76 -8.52
C LEU A 65 -15.19 -1.95 -9.03
N GLU A 66 -16.14 -1.33 -8.34
CA GLU A 66 -17.54 -1.34 -8.71
C GLU A 66 -17.84 -0.15 -9.62
N VAL A 67 -18.21 -0.42 -10.88
CA VAL A 67 -18.65 0.62 -11.82
C VAL A 67 -20.17 0.54 -11.97
N PRO A 68 -20.92 1.56 -11.52
CA PRO A 68 -22.36 1.61 -11.79
C PRO A 68 -22.58 1.81 -13.30
N ILE A 69 -23.33 0.90 -13.91
CA ILE A 69 -23.79 1.02 -15.31
C ILE A 69 -25.29 1.29 -15.36
N THR A 70 -25.76 2.01 -16.37
CA THR A 70 -27.19 2.19 -16.58
C THR A 70 -27.83 0.95 -17.20
N VAL A 71 -29.12 0.75 -16.96
CA VAL A 71 -29.90 -0.36 -17.56
C VAL A 71 -29.84 -0.33 -19.09
N SER A 72 -29.83 0.87 -19.67
CA SER A 72 -29.67 1.05 -21.12
C SER A 72 -28.32 0.55 -21.64
N GLU A 73 -27.23 0.78 -20.91
CA GLU A 73 -25.89 0.30 -21.26
C GLU A 73 -25.77 -1.22 -21.09
N ALA A 74 -26.37 -1.78 -20.03
CA ALA A 74 -26.47 -3.23 -19.82
C ALA A 74 -27.23 -3.94 -20.95
N ILE A 75 -28.36 -3.37 -21.40
CA ILE A 75 -29.20 -3.95 -22.45
C ILE A 75 -28.62 -3.73 -23.84
N ARG A 76 -28.08 -2.55 -24.17
CA ARG A 76 -27.60 -2.24 -25.53
C ARG A 76 -26.16 -2.72 -25.77
N GLY A 77 -25.42 -2.98 -24.69
CA GLY A 77 -23.97 -3.06 -24.74
C GLY A 77 -23.35 -1.68 -24.97
N GLY A 78 -22.08 -1.54 -24.59
CA GLY A 78 -21.37 -0.27 -24.69
C GLY A 78 -19.90 -0.38 -24.35
N SER A 79 -19.19 0.74 -24.41
CA SER A 79 -17.85 0.87 -23.83
C SER A 79 -17.91 1.87 -22.69
N ILE A 80 -17.49 1.45 -21.50
CA ILE A 80 -17.37 2.31 -20.32
C ILE A 80 -15.90 2.62 -20.05
N GLU A 81 -15.64 3.78 -19.47
CA GLU A 81 -14.31 4.20 -19.05
C GLU A 81 -14.16 3.93 -17.55
N VAL A 82 -13.17 3.10 -17.21
CA VAL A 82 -12.94 2.62 -15.84
C VAL A 82 -11.63 3.20 -15.33
N PRO A 83 -11.63 3.93 -14.20
CA PRO A 83 -10.40 4.43 -13.61
C PRO A 83 -9.63 3.28 -12.96
N THR A 84 -8.37 3.11 -13.34
CA THR A 84 -7.43 2.17 -12.73
C THR A 84 -6.24 2.92 -12.12
N PRO A 85 -5.42 2.30 -11.25
CA PRO A 85 -4.27 2.97 -10.63
C PRO A 85 -3.25 3.53 -11.63
N ASP A 86 -3.16 2.93 -12.83
CA ASP A 86 -2.21 3.31 -13.88
C ASP A 86 -2.84 4.24 -14.93
N GLY A 87 -4.16 4.48 -14.87
CA GLY A 87 -4.90 5.32 -15.81
C GLY A 87 -6.30 4.81 -16.14
N THR A 88 -6.97 5.46 -17.08
CA THR A 88 -8.34 5.08 -17.49
C THR A 88 -8.30 4.01 -18.58
N VAL A 89 -9.00 2.90 -18.37
CA VAL A 89 -9.12 1.80 -19.34
C VAL A 89 -10.55 1.74 -19.88
N ARG A 90 -10.69 1.54 -21.19
CA ARG A 90 -12.00 1.28 -21.81
C ARG A 90 -12.35 -0.19 -21.72
N VAL A 91 -13.45 -0.49 -21.05
CA VAL A 91 -14.00 -1.85 -20.92
C VAL A 91 -15.27 -1.95 -21.76
N LYS A 92 -15.37 -3.00 -22.58
CA LYS A 92 -16.58 -3.29 -23.33
C LYS A 92 -17.55 -4.06 -22.44
N VAL A 93 -18.75 -3.54 -22.28
CA VAL A 93 -19.87 -4.21 -21.60
C VAL A 93 -20.66 -4.99 -22.66
N PRO A 94 -20.73 -6.33 -22.56
CA PRO A 94 -21.52 -7.13 -23.47
C PRO A 94 -23.02 -6.94 -23.23
N MET A 95 -23.80 -7.14 -24.30
CA MET A 95 -25.25 -7.03 -24.28
C MET A 95 -25.87 -8.08 -23.34
N GLY A 96 -26.70 -7.65 -22.39
CA GLY A 96 -27.43 -8.54 -21.48
C GLY A 96 -26.67 -8.96 -20.20
N THR A 97 -25.79 -8.10 -19.69
CA THR A 97 -25.16 -8.25 -18.35
C THR A 97 -26.10 -7.76 -17.26
#